data_AF-A0A7J2XXC0-F1
#
_entry.id   AF-A0A7J2XXC0-F1
#
_cell.length_a   1.000
_cell.length_b   1.000
_cell.length_c   1.000
_cell.angle_alpha   90.00
_cell.angle_beta   90.00
_cell.angle_gamma   90.00
#
_symmetry.space_group_name_H-M   'P 1'
#
loop_
_entity.id
_entity.type
_entity.pdbx_description
1 polymer ?
#
loop_
_entity_poly.entity_id
_entity_poly.type
_entity_poly.pdbx_seq_one_letter_code
_entity_poly.pdbx_strand_id
1 'polypeptide(L)'
;MGDVLERGFFRRRPDLVAMDLLGKVILNKRGETAGIIIEVEPYFGPEDPASRARKGGDLARTMGSEPCTALIYGVHKQWLLNIVAHEDGELGAVL
;
A
#
# COMPACT_ATOMS: atom_id res chain seq x y z
N MET A 1 18.62 -9.66 12.25
CA MET A 1 17.41 -8.81 12.13
C MET A 1 17.48 -8.17 10.76
N GLY A 2 16.42 -8.23 9.94
CA GLY A 2 16.42 -7.51 8.66
C GLY A 2 16.25 -6.00 8.87
N ASP A 3 16.70 -5.20 7.92
CA ASP A 3 16.52 -3.75 7.94
C ASP A 3 15.07 -3.35 7.64
N VAL A 4 14.60 -2.26 8.25
CA VAL A 4 13.28 -1.69 7.94
C VAL A 4 13.33 -1.12 6.53
N LEU A 5 12.30 -1.41 5.73
CA LEU A 5 12.20 -0.85 4.38
C LEU A 5 12.04 0.66 4.44
N GLU A 6 12.95 1.38 3.79
CA GLU A 6 12.92 2.83 3.67
C GLU A 6 11.79 3.29 2.75
N ARG A 7 11.32 4.53 2.92
CA ARG A 7 10.23 5.09 2.09
C ARG A 7 10.50 5.02 0.58
N GLY A 8 11.77 5.12 0.18
CA GLY A 8 12.20 5.00 -1.21
C GLY A 8 11.80 3.67 -1.86
N PHE A 9 11.64 2.60 -1.07
CA PHE A 9 11.12 1.32 -1.54
C PHE A 9 9.70 1.43 -2.10
N PHE A 10 8.86 2.30 -1.52
CA PHE A 10 7.45 2.47 -1.90
C PHE A 10 7.25 3.55 -2.97
N ARG A 11 8.25 4.39 -3.22
CA ARG A 11 8.23 5.44 -4.26
C ARG A 11 8.52 4.86 -5.65
N ARG A 12 7.71 3.90 -6.07
CA ARG A 12 7.80 3.18 -7.35
C ARG A 12 6.39 2.80 -7.79
N ARG A 13 6.24 2.35 -9.04
CA ARG A 13 4.95 1.85 -9.53
C ARG A 13 4.37 0.74 -8.62
N PRO A 14 3.04 0.73 -8.37
CA PRO A 14 2.41 -0.21 -7.44
C PRO A 14 2.72 -1.68 -7.71
N ASP A 15 2.78 -2.09 -8.98
CA ASP A 15 3.09 -3.46 -9.43
C ASP A 15 4.48 -3.92 -8.98
N LEU A 16 5.50 -3.07 -9.15
CA LEU A 16 6.87 -3.37 -8.73
C LEU A 16 6.97 -3.48 -7.20
N VAL A 17 6.30 -2.57 -6.48
CA VAL A 17 6.26 -2.60 -5.02
C VAL A 17 5.56 -3.86 -4.51
N ALA A 18 4.42 -4.22 -5.09
CA ALA A 18 3.67 -5.43 -4.75
C ALA A 18 4.54 -6.68 -4.91
N MET A 19 5.17 -6.85 -6.08
CA MET A 19 6.04 -8.01 -6.33
C MET A 19 7.20 -8.10 -5.33
N ASP A 20 7.82 -6.98 -4.99
CA ASP A 20 8.95 -6.95 -4.05
C ASP A 20 8.52 -7.05 -2.58
N LEU A 21 7.24 -6.84 -2.26
CA LEU A 21 6.69 -7.04 -0.92
C LEU A 21 6.48 -8.51 -0.59
N LEU A 22 6.28 -9.37 -1.60
CA LEU A 22 6.15 -10.81 -1.39
C LEU A 22 7.41 -11.38 -0.69
N GLY A 23 7.17 -12.13 0.38
CA GLY A 23 8.22 -12.69 1.24
C GLY A 23 8.81 -11.71 2.26
N LYS A 24 8.40 -10.43 2.26
CA LYS A 24 8.78 -9.48 3.32
C LYS A 24 7.97 -9.72 4.58
N VAL A 25 8.48 -9.23 5.71
CA VAL A 25 7.83 -9.34 7.02
C VAL A 25 7.17 -8.02 7.37
N ILE A 26 5.87 -8.06 7.67
CA ILE A 26 5.19 -6.96 8.35
C ILE A 26 5.24 -7.22 9.86
N LEU A 27 5.64 -6.20 10.61
CA LEU A 27 5.80 -6.25 12.06
C LEU A 27 4.94 -5.15 12.70
N ASN A 28 4.09 -5.52 13.66
CA ASN A 28 3.47 -4.53 14.53
C ASN A 28 4.57 -3.90 15.39
N LYS A 29 4.72 -2.57 15.36
CA LYS A 29 5.78 -1.81 16.06
C LYS A 29 5.90 -2.12 17.56
N ARG A 30 4.84 -2.62 18.21
CA ARG A 30 4.91 -3.09 19.61
C ARG A 30 5.67 -4.42 19.78
N GLY A 31 6.08 -5.05 18.67
CA GLY A 31 6.81 -6.31 18.64
C GLY A 31 5.95 -7.56 18.89
N GLU A 32 4.64 -7.39 19.03
CA GLU A 32 3.73 -8.44 19.52
C GLU A 32 3.29 -9.41 18.44
N THR A 33 3.38 -9.03 17.17
CA THR A 33 2.90 -9.86 16.05
C THR A 33 3.67 -9.53 14.78
N ALA A 34 4.04 -10.58 14.04
CA ALA A 34 4.67 -10.49 12.73
C ALA A 34 3.99 -11.48 11.77
N GLY A 35 4.03 -11.15 10.48
CA GLY A 35 3.55 -12.02 9.40
C GLY A 35 4.42 -11.87 8.17
N ILE A 36 4.52 -12.94 7.37
CA ILE A 36 5.13 -12.88 6.05
C ILE A 36 4.03 -12.51 5.05
N ILE A 37 4.30 -11.53 4.20
CA ILE A 37 3.41 -11.14 3.11
C ILE A 37 3.51 -12.22 2.02
N ILE A 38 2.42 -12.93 1.77
CA ILE A 38 2.34 -14.01 0.78
C ILE A 38 1.41 -13.69 -0.39
N GLU A 39 0.59 -12.65 -0.26
CA GLU A 39 -0.39 -12.19 -1.25
C GLU A 39 -0.46 -10.67 -1.16
N VAL A 40 -0.65 -10.03 -2.31
CA VAL A 40 -0.74 -8.58 -2.48
C VAL A 40 -1.60 -8.24 -3.68
N GLU A 41 -2.23 -7.07 -3.68
CA GLU A 41 -2.94 -6.54 -4.86
C GLU A 41 -2.50 -5.09 -5.15
N PRO A 42 -1.85 -4.82 -6.30
CA PRO A 42 -1.53 -3.46 -6.71
C PRO A 42 -2.75 -2.74 -7.27
N TYR A 43 -2.97 -1.50 -6.84
CA TYR A 43 -4.00 -0.58 -7.34
C TYR A 43 -3.34 0.68 -7.90
N PHE A 44 -3.78 1.11 -9.09
CA PHE A 44 -3.22 2.27 -9.80
C PHE A 44 -4.08 3.53 -9.62
N GLY A 45 -3.90 4.50 -10.52
CA GLY A 45 -4.61 5.77 -10.48
C GLY A 45 -6.08 5.68 -10.89
N PRO A 46 -6.71 6.82 -11.25
CA PRO A 46 -8.11 6.88 -11.65
C PRO A 46 -8.49 6.03 -12.89
N GLU A 47 -7.51 5.64 -13.68
CA GLU A 47 -7.63 4.77 -14.85
C GLU A 47 -7.96 3.31 -14.48
N ASP A 48 -7.58 2.87 -13.28
CA ASP A 48 -7.87 1.53 -12.78
C ASP A 48 -9.32 1.47 -12.27
N PRO A 49 -10.21 0.67 -12.90
CA PRO A 49 -11.61 0.56 -12.51
C PRO A 49 -11.83 0.08 -11.07
N ALA A 50 -10.89 -0.71 -10.52
CA ALA A 50 -10.98 -1.28 -9.19
C ALA A 50 -10.36 -0.37 -8.12
N SER A 51 -9.50 0.58 -8.51
CA SER A 51 -8.83 1.48 -7.59
C SER A 51 -9.77 2.44 -6.88
N ARG A 52 -9.49 2.70 -5.59
CA ARG A 52 -10.17 3.75 -4.83
C ARG A 52 -9.86 5.15 -5.37
N ALA A 53 -8.75 5.32 -6.08
CA ALA A 53 -8.40 6.57 -6.76
C ALA A 53 -9.49 7.00 -7.76
N ARG A 54 -10.10 6.04 -8.48
CA ARG A 54 -11.13 6.31 -9.48
C ARG A 54 -12.40 6.93 -8.90
N LYS A 55 -12.78 6.56 -7.68
CA LYS A 55 -13.98 7.10 -7.02
C LYS A 55 -13.77 8.54 -6.50
N GLY A 56 -12.52 8.98 -6.36
CA GLY A 56 -12.19 10.25 -5.73
C GLY A 56 -12.43 10.27 -4.21
N GLY A 57 -12.50 11.46 -3.64
CA GLY A 57 -12.73 11.67 -2.21
C GLY A 57 -11.48 11.44 -1.35
N ASP A 58 -11.68 11.22 -0.05
CA ASP A 58 -10.58 11.17 0.92
C ASP A 58 -9.64 9.97 0.71
N LEU A 59 -10.17 8.82 0.29
CA LEU A 59 -9.33 7.65 -0.01
C LEU A 59 -8.39 7.92 -1.21
N ALA A 60 -8.90 8.53 -2.28
CA ALA A 60 -8.09 8.93 -3.42
C ALA A 60 -7.04 9.99 -3.03
N ARG A 61 -7.40 10.95 -2.17
CA ARG A 61 -6.46 11.95 -1.65
C ARG A 61 -5.32 11.28 -0.85
N THR A 62 -5.64 10.27 -0.04
CA THR A 62 -4.62 9.51 0.70
C THR A 62 -3.77 8.63 -0.23
N MET A 63 -4.34 8.06 -1.29
CA MET A 63 -3.56 7.31 -2.29
C MET A 63 -2.55 8.15 -3.07
N GLY A 64 -2.67 9.48 -3.07
CA GLY A 64 -1.67 10.41 -3.62
C GLY A 64 -0.84 11.12 -2.54
N SER A 65 -0.84 10.60 -1.31
CA SER A 65 -0.03 11.13 -0.21
C SER A 65 1.41 10.61 -0.28
N GLU A 66 2.20 10.80 0.79
CA GLU A 66 3.59 10.33 0.78
C GLU A 66 3.65 8.79 0.65
N PRO A 67 4.48 8.22 -0.24
CA PRO A 67 4.69 6.78 -0.29
C PRO A 67 5.12 6.22 1.08
N CYS A 68 4.72 4.97 1.35
CA CYS A 68 4.80 4.31 2.66
C CYS A 68 3.75 4.80 3.69
N THR A 69 2.76 5.60 3.29
CA THR A 69 1.59 5.90 4.14
C THR A 69 0.67 4.69 4.26
N ALA A 70 0.24 4.36 5.48
CA ALA A 70 -0.78 3.33 5.70
C ALA A 70 -2.17 3.89 5.41
N LEU A 71 -2.88 3.27 4.47
CA LEU A 71 -4.26 3.56 4.12
C LEU A 71 -5.14 2.41 4.60
N ILE A 72 -5.90 2.64 5.67
CA ILE A 72 -6.75 1.62 6.29
C ILE A 72 -8.21 2.04 6.22
N TYR A 73 -9.07 1.17 5.70
CA TYR A 73 -10.51 1.43 5.61
C TYR A 73 -11.35 0.16 5.68
N GLY A 74 -12.64 0.32 6.00
CA GLY A 74 -13.56 -0.79 6.20
C GLY A 74 -14.39 -1.14 4.96
N VAL A 75 -14.53 -2.42 4.65
CA VAL A 75 -15.40 -2.96 3.59
C VAL A 75 -16.06 -4.24 4.10
N HIS A 76 -17.39 -4.35 3.98
CA HIS A 76 -18.15 -5.54 4.40
C HIS A 76 -17.81 -6.07 5.81
N LYS A 77 -17.62 -5.15 6.78
CA LYS A 77 -17.23 -5.43 8.18
C LYS A 77 -15.80 -5.95 8.38
N GLN A 78 -14.95 -5.90 7.35
CA GLN A 78 -13.52 -6.22 7.41
C GLN A 78 -12.69 -4.95 7.25
N TRP A 79 -11.46 -4.95 7.77
CA TRP A 79 -10.49 -3.88 7.58
C TRP A 79 -9.48 -4.28 6.51
N LEU A 80 -9.24 -3.38 5.56
CA LEU A 80 -8.25 -3.54 4.51
C LEU A 80 -7.07 -2.62 4.83
N LEU A 81 -5.86 -3.17 4.83
CA LEU A 81 -4.62 -2.43 5.02
C LEU A 81 -3.96 -2.25 3.66
N ASN A 82 -3.85 -1.02 3.20
CA ASN A 82 -3.11 -0.69 1.99
C ASN A 82 -1.87 0.12 2.37
N ILE A 83 -0.81 0.03 1.57
CA ILE A 83 0.37 0.86 1.67
C ILE A 83 0.44 1.73 0.42
N VAL A 84 0.45 3.05 0.61
CA VAL A 84 0.57 4.01 -0.49
C VAL A 84 1.90 3.79 -1.20
N ALA A 85 1.82 3.58 -2.52
CA ALA A 85 2.95 3.24 -3.36
C ALA A 85 2.69 3.75 -4.77
N HIS A 86 3.49 4.71 -5.21
CA HIS A 86 3.40 5.30 -6.55
C HIS A 86 4.67 6.13 -6.84
N GLU A 87 4.83 6.52 -8.10
CA GLU A 87 5.84 7.50 -8.52
C GLU A 87 5.41 8.93 -8.13
N ASP A 88 6.33 9.88 -8.07
CA ASP A 88 6.00 11.24 -7.66
C ASP A 88 4.93 11.86 -8.56
N GLY A 89 3.89 12.43 -7.96
CA GLY A 89 2.76 13.05 -8.66
C GLY A 89 1.63 12.09 -9.06
N GLU A 90 1.80 10.78 -8.85
CA GLU A 90 0.80 9.76 -9.16
C GLU A 90 -0.07 9.36 -7.96
N LEU A 91 -1.05 8.48 -8.19
CA LEU A 91 -1.86 7.84 -7.15
C LEU A 91 -1.68 6.33 -7.23
N GLY A 92 -1.56 5.67 -6.08
CA GLY A 92 -1.44 4.22 -6.06
C GLY A 92 -1.27 3.64 -4.67
N ALA A 93 -1.59 2.36 -4.53
CA ALA A 93 -1.37 1.62 -3.29
C ALA A 93 -1.25 0.12 -3.56
N VAL A 94 -0.76 -0.61 -2.56
CA VAL A 94 -0.76 -2.08 -2.53
C VAL A 94 -1.58 -2.52 -1.33
N LEU A 95 -2.58 -3.38 -1.54
CA LEU A 95 -3.31 -4.10 -0.48
C LEU A 95 -2.51 -5.33 -0.04
#